data_AF-A0A1Z5KZY3-F1
#
_entry.id   AF-A0A1Z5KZY3-F1
#
_cell.length_a   1.000
_cell.length_b   1.000
_cell.length_c   1.000
_cell.angle_alpha   90.00
_cell.angle_beta   90.00
_cell.angle_gamma   90.00
#
_symmetry.space_group_name_H-M   'P 1'
#
loop_
_entity.id
_entity.type
_entity.pdbx_description
1 polymer ?
#
loop_
_entity_poly.entity_id
_entity_poly.type
_entity_poly.pdbx_seq_one_letter_code
_entity_poly.pdbx_strand_id
1 'polypeptide(L)'
;MAFHFHGYLAGLSVLRGSTESPDVLACLHRCKEWLEGPSADSQAAGTEVVTNSEKNEVTLNARDQDTLEDMVSRVSYVNARDFPTPGRRTIRITTTVECTNGQSQKVPAEESWVVVLPAEQPSISINGTPNLAREYEPFKQGIELFASVSITVARSQSSSSREDESSEDNDDSEESNHVAPVQTREPKLDSCSVQVYPPLNPDHERFQLPSYLMAHLGLHHREGRDGLVIYGSDRARHYESVLRQILYFNKKPAYYLNRAFKLVCSELNGRFVSNEYIQTLTVIHPRAEAGRHDASSSSTPLSGEKTTTAAAVSSHKTVAQAHIQIASHSVDAKEPKVRAGKYGGVGLLDSSASEALAKTSASHAVTIIIVVCVGFLVFMIVLGVIRIRAAHHHTQRHHRVSTDSREDDQEMAW
;
A
#
# COMPACT_ATOMS: atom_id res chain seq x y z
N MET A 1 -29.80 16.46 5.31
CA MET A 1 -29.05 15.44 4.54
C MET A 1 -29.44 14.09 5.09
N ALA A 2 -30.13 13.27 4.29
CA ALA A 2 -30.49 11.92 4.70
C ALA A 2 -29.30 10.99 4.41
N PHE A 3 -28.79 10.32 5.44
CA PHE A 3 -27.76 9.29 5.29
C PHE A 3 -28.46 7.98 4.93
N HIS A 4 -28.34 7.55 3.67
CA HIS A 4 -29.04 6.38 3.13
C HIS A 4 -28.25 5.06 3.26
N PHE A 5 -27.02 5.09 3.77
CA PHE A 5 -26.22 3.89 3.96
C PHE A 5 -26.38 3.35 5.38
N HIS A 6 -26.95 2.15 5.50
CA HIS A 6 -27.00 1.38 6.74
C HIS A 6 -26.16 0.11 6.57
N GLY A 7 -25.01 0.04 7.25
CA GLY A 7 -24.12 -1.11 7.18
C GLY A 7 -22.67 -0.78 7.54
N TYR A 8 -21.79 -1.76 7.36
CA TYR A 8 -20.35 -1.61 7.51
C TYR A 8 -19.70 -1.57 6.13
N LEU A 9 -18.80 -0.62 5.93
CA LEU A 9 -18.06 -0.44 4.68
C LEU A 9 -16.56 -0.62 4.98
N ALA A 10 -15.94 -1.62 4.35
CA ALA A 10 -14.52 -1.93 4.56
C ALA A 10 -13.58 -0.90 3.89
N GLY A 11 -14.04 -0.21 2.85
CA GLY A 11 -13.30 0.83 2.16
C GLY A 11 -14.10 1.44 1.01
N LEU A 12 -13.83 2.71 0.69
CA LEU A 12 -14.40 3.42 -0.45
C LEU A 12 -13.26 4.10 -1.21
N SER A 13 -13.10 3.74 -2.47
CA SER A 13 -12.19 4.42 -3.39
C SER A 13 -13.02 5.09 -4.49
N VAL A 14 -12.79 6.38 -4.72
CA VAL A 14 -13.50 7.17 -5.72
C VAL A 14 -12.50 7.71 -6.73
N LEU A 15 -12.68 7.34 -7.99
CA LEU A 15 -11.98 7.94 -9.11
C LEU A 15 -12.70 9.24 -9.51
N ARG A 16 -12.03 10.38 -9.36
CA ARG A 16 -12.62 11.68 -9.71
C ARG A 16 -12.48 11.93 -11.20
N GLY A 17 -13.61 12.00 -11.91
CA GLY A 17 -13.63 12.33 -13.34
C GLY A 17 -13.28 11.18 -14.29
N SER A 18 -13.09 9.97 -13.77
CA SER A 18 -12.87 8.75 -14.57
C SER A 18 -13.75 7.61 -14.10
N THR A 19 -14.09 6.71 -15.03
CA THR A 19 -14.79 5.46 -14.75
C THR A 19 -13.78 4.34 -14.60
N GLU A 20 -14.10 3.36 -13.76
CA GLU A 20 -13.18 2.26 -13.51
C GLU A 20 -13.08 1.29 -14.69
N SER A 21 -11.92 0.64 -14.86
CA SER A 21 -11.69 -0.25 -15.99
C SER A 21 -12.60 -1.50 -15.96
N PRO A 22 -13.05 -2.00 -17.13
CA PRO A 22 -13.85 -3.23 -17.22
C PRO A 22 -13.20 -4.43 -16.53
N ASP A 23 -11.87 -4.52 -16.58
CA ASP A 23 -11.10 -5.61 -15.96
C ASP A 23 -11.19 -5.57 -14.43
N VAL A 24 -11.15 -4.38 -13.83
CA VAL A 24 -11.33 -4.20 -12.38
C VAL A 24 -12.77 -4.54 -11.98
N LEU A 25 -13.76 -4.14 -12.78
CA LEU A 25 -15.16 -4.50 -12.54
C LEU A 25 -15.38 -6.02 -12.66
N ALA A 26 -14.80 -6.67 -13.67
CA ALA A 26 -14.86 -8.12 -13.81
C ALA A 26 -14.17 -8.85 -12.65
N CYS A 27 -13.07 -8.29 -12.12
CA CYS A 27 -12.39 -8.80 -10.94
C CYS A 27 -13.28 -8.75 -9.69
N LEU A 28 -14.11 -7.70 -9.52
CA LEU A 28 -15.03 -7.57 -8.39
C LEU A 28 -16.13 -8.65 -8.37
N HIS A 29 -16.56 -9.11 -9.54
CA HIS A 29 -17.66 -10.07 -9.67
C HIS A 29 -17.22 -11.54 -9.72
N ARG A 30 -15.92 -11.82 -9.81
CA ARG A 30 -15.40 -13.20 -9.88
C ARG A 30 -14.83 -13.66 -8.54
N CYS A 31 -15.33 -14.79 -8.05
CA CYS A 31 -14.73 -15.49 -6.92
C CYS A 31 -13.26 -15.83 -7.21
N LYS A 32 -12.38 -15.53 -6.25
CA LYS A 32 -10.94 -15.91 -6.31
C LYS A 32 -10.69 -17.34 -5.84
N GLU A 33 -11.74 -18.06 -5.48
CA GLU A 33 -11.75 -19.49 -5.15
C GLU A 33 -12.83 -20.14 -6.01
N TRP A 34 -12.52 -21.24 -6.71
CA TRP A 34 -13.49 -21.97 -7.55
C TRP A 34 -13.11 -23.44 -7.73
N LEU A 35 -14.07 -24.23 -8.21
CA LEU A 35 -13.85 -25.58 -8.74
C LEU A 35 -13.67 -25.51 -10.25
N GLU A 36 -12.62 -26.14 -10.74
CA GLU A 36 -12.30 -26.23 -12.16
C GLU A 36 -12.43 -27.68 -12.62
N GLY A 37 -13.33 -27.91 -13.57
CA GLY A 37 -13.51 -29.21 -14.21
C GLY A 37 -12.43 -29.51 -15.24
N PRO A 38 -12.35 -30.75 -15.74
CA PRO A 38 -11.39 -31.15 -16.77
C PRO A 38 -11.56 -30.34 -18.06
N SER A 39 -10.46 -30.12 -18.78
CA SER A 39 -10.44 -29.34 -20.03
C SER A 39 -11.25 -30.01 -21.14
N ALA A 40 -11.84 -29.19 -22.01
CA ALA A 40 -12.70 -29.65 -23.12
C ALA A 40 -11.97 -30.60 -24.09
N ASP A 41 -10.65 -30.46 -24.23
CA ASP A 41 -9.81 -31.30 -25.09
C ASP A 41 -9.70 -32.76 -24.61
N SER A 42 -10.16 -33.06 -23.39
CA SER A 42 -10.19 -34.40 -22.80
C SER A 42 -11.58 -35.06 -22.78
N GLN A 43 -12.57 -34.46 -23.44
CA GLN A 43 -13.92 -35.00 -23.49
C GLN A 43 -14.01 -36.16 -24.50
N ALA A 44 -14.10 -37.39 -23.98
CA ALA A 44 -14.44 -38.56 -24.78
C ALA A 44 -15.89 -38.48 -25.30
N ALA A 45 -16.17 -39.16 -26.41
CA ALA A 45 -17.52 -39.20 -26.98
C ALA A 45 -18.56 -39.70 -25.95
N GLY A 46 -19.54 -38.85 -25.62
CA GLY A 46 -20.57 -39.17 -24.63
C GLY A 46 -20.27 -38.73 -23.19
N THR A 47 -19.27 -37.85 -23.00
CA THR A 47 -19.04 -37.14 -21.73
C THR A 47 -19.54 -35.69 -21.80
N GLU A 48 -20.03 -35.17 -20.67
CA GLU A 48 -20.45 -33.77 -20.55
C GLU A 48 -19.91 -33.18 -19.23
N VAL A 49 -19.41 -31.94 -19.29
CA VAL A 49 -18.93 -31.21 -18.11
C VAL A 49 -19.67 -29.87 -18.06
N VAL A 50 -20.43 -29.67 -17.01
CA VAL A 50 -21.16 -28.42 -16.76
C VAL A 50 -20.62 -27.79 -15.49
N THR A 51 -20.27 -26.51 -15.54
CA THR A 51 -19.90 -25.73 -14.35
C THR A 51 -20.93 -24.63 -14.17
N ASN A 52 -21.38 -24.41 -12.93
CA ASN A 52 -22.36 -23.37 -12.66
C ASN A 52 -21.77 -21.95 -12.78
N SER A 53 -22.62 -20.92 -12.78
CA SER A 53 -22.19 -19.52 -12.93
C SER A 53 -21.27 -19.03 -11.80
N GLU A 54 -21.43 -19.57 -10.60
CA GLU A 54 -20.63 -19.22 -9.42
C GLU A 54 -19.29 -19.98 -9.36
N LYS A 55 -19.11 -20.99 -10.22
CA LYS A 55 -17.97 -21.92 -10.24
C LYS A 55 -17.70 -22.62 -8.89
N ASN A 56 -18.75 -22.93 -8.13
CA ASN A 56 -18.67 -23.72 -6.88
C ASN A 56 -19.26 -25.12 -7.05
N GLU A 57 -19.86 -25.43 -8.21
CA GLU A 57 -20.41 -26.74 -8.54
C GLU A 57 -19.98 -27.15 -9.95
N VAL A 58 -19.48 -28.39 -10.06
CA VAL A 58 -19.11 -29.04 -11.31
C VAL A 58 -19.92 -30.31 -11.44
N THR A 59 -20.71 -30.42 -12.50
CA THR A 59 -21.50 -31.58 -12.86
C THR A 59 -20.78 -32.34 -13.98
N LEU A 60 -20.54 -33.63 -13.76
CA LEU A 60 -19.87 -34.51 -14.71
C LEU A 60 -20.85 -35.60 -15.13
N ASN A 61 -20.97 -35.83 -16.44
CA ASN A 61 -21.76 -36.91 -17.00
C ASN A 61 -20.86 -37.82 -17.84
N ALA A 62 -20.94 -39.12 -17.60
CA ALA A 62 -20.19 -40.14 -18.32
C ALA A 62 -20.99 -41.45 -18.38
N ARG A 63 -20.76 -42.25 -19.42
CA ARG A 63 -21.47 -43.52 -19.65
C ARG A 63 -20.89 -44.68 -18.84
N ASP A 64 -19.57 -44.67 -18.64
CA ASP A 64 -18.82 -45.76 -18.02
C ASP A 64 -18.22 -45.30 -16.68
N GLN A 65 -18.17 -46.22 -15.71
CA GLN A 65 -17.61 -45.97 -14.38
C GLN A 65 -16.17 -45.46 -14.46
N ASP A 66 -15.31 -46.15 -15.21
CA ASP A 66 -13.88 -45.80 -15.33
C ASP A 66 -13.66 -44.38 -15.85
N THR A 67 -14.51 -43.95 -16.80
CA THR A 67 -14.44 -42.59 -17.36
C THR A 67 -14.91 -41.56 -16.34
N LEU A 68 -15.98 -41.86 -15.59
CA LEU A 68 -16.45 -40.98 -14.52
C LEU A 68 -15.39 -40.82 -13.43
N GLU A 69 -14.73 -41.92 -13.03
CA GLU A 69 -13.65 -41.90 -12.05
C GLU A 69 -12.45 -41.05 -12.53
N ASP A 70 -12.03 -41.20 -13.79
CA ASP A 70 -10.98 -40.36 -14.38
C ASP A 70 -11.39 -38.88 -14.41
N MET A 71 -12.62 -38.55 -14.80
CA MET A 71 -13.10 -37.16 -14.81
C MET A 71 -13.14 -36.55 -13.40
N VAL A 72 -13.64 -37.28 -12.41
CA VAL A 72 -13.66 -36.83 -11.01
C VAL A 72 -12.25 -36.60 -10.49
N SER A 73 -11.29 -37.46 -10.86
CA SER A 73 -9.88 -37.31 -10.45
C SER A 73 -9.21 -36.04 -10.96
N ARG A 74 -9.73 -35.46 -12.04
CA ARG A 74 -9.21 -34.25 -12.69
C ARG A 74 -9.89 -32.96 -12.23
N VAL A 75 -10.94 -33.04 -11.41
CA VAL A 75 -11.55 -31.85 -10.82
C VAL A 75 -10.57 -31.24 -9.82
N SER A 76 -10.30 -29.94 -9.98
CA SER A 76 -9.35 -29.22 -9.14
C SER A 76 -10.03 -28.10 -8.36
N TYR A 77 -9.54 -27.87 -7.14
CA TYR A 77 -9.84 -26.66 -6.39
C TYR A 77 -8.77 -25.62 -6.69
N VAL A 78 -9.20 -24.43 -7.12
CA VAL A 78 -8.29 -23.35 -7.48
C VAL A 78 -8.51 -22.15 -6.56
N ASN A 79 -7.41 -21.63 -6.01
CA ASN A 79 -7.39 -20.39 -5.23
C ASN A 79 -6.40 -19.42 -5.87
N ALA A 80 -6.91 -18.34 -6.45
CA ALA A 80 -6.12 -17.30 -7.13
C ALA A 80 -5.80 -16.10 -6.22
N ARG A 81 -5.90 -16.24 -4.89
CA ARG A 81 -5.50 -15.19 -3.94
C ARG A 81 -4.01 -15.31 -3.64
N ASP A 82 -3.30 -14.19 -3.70
CA ASP A 82 -1.90 -14.11 -3.23
C ASP A 82 -1.80 -14.43 -1.73
N PHE A 83 -2.85 -14.10 -0.96
CA PHE A 83 -2.99 -14.43 0.46
C PHE A 83 -4.30 -15.17 0.69
N PRO A 84 -4.35 -16.50 0.46
CA PRO A 84 -5.53 -17.32 0.69
C PRO A 84 -6.03 -17.21 2.13
N THR A 85 -7.36 -17.29 2.30
CA THR A 85 -7.95 -17.36 3.64
C THR A 85 -7.77 -18.77 4.18
N PRO A 86 -6.94 -18.96 5.24
CA PRO A 86 -6.67 -20.29 5.77
C PRO A 86 -7.96 -20.95 6.25
N GLY A 87 -8.02 -22.27 6.14
CA GLY A 87 -9.13 -23.05 6.68
C GLY A 87 -9.57 -24.19 5.79
N ARG A 88 -10.59 -24.89 6.26
CA ARG A 88 -11.16 -26.06 5.59
C ARG A 88 -12.23 -25.62 4.59
N ARG A 89 -12.22 -26.23 3.40
CA ARG A 89 -13.30 -26.15 2.40
C ARG A 89 -13.89 -27.54 2.27
N THR A 90 -15.16 -27.70 2.66
CA THR A 90 -15.85 -28.98 2.52
C THR A 90 -16.25 -29.18 1.07
N ILE A 91 -15.91 -30.35 0.53
CA ILE A 91 -16.32 -30.79 -0.80
C ILE A 91 -17.31 -31.92 -0.62
N ARG A 92 -18.45 -31.83 -1.28
CA ARG A 92 -19.50 -32.84 -1.21
C ARG A 92 -19.73 -33.43 -2.59
N ILE A 93 -19.63 -34.75 -2.69
CA ILE A 93 -19.82 -35.48 -3.94
C ILE A 93 -21.18 -36.18 -3.86
N THR A 94 -22.04 -35.91 -4.85
CA THR A 94 -23.34 -36.55 -4.99
C THR A 94 -23.43 -37.19 -6.36
N THR A 95 -23.65 -38.51 -6.38
CA THR A 95 -23.71 -39.28 -7.62
C THR A 95 -25.09 -39.89 -7.79
N THR A 96 -25.63 -39.80 -9.01
CA THR A 96 -26.86 -40.49 -9.41
C THR A 96 -26.53 -41.36 -10.60
N VAL A 97 -26.86 -42.64 -10.54
CA VAL A 97 -26.60 -43.62 -11.60
C VAL A 97 -27.93 -43.90 -12.30
N GLU A 98 -27.95 -43.81 -13.62
CA GLU A 98 -29.09 -44.25 -14.44
C GLU A 98 -28.85 -45.68 -14.93
N CYS A 99 -29.66 -46.61 -14.44
CA CYS A 99 -29.56 -48.02 -14.80
C CYS A 99 -30.20 -48.29 -16.17
N THR A 100 -29.81 -49.39 -16.82
CA THR A 100 -30.32 -49.80 -18.14
C THR A 100 -31.84 -50.01 -18.21
N ASN A 101 -32.49 -50.18 -17.05
CA ASN A 101 -33.94 -50.28 -16.90
C ASN A 101 -34.64 -48.91 -16.81
N GLY A 102 -33.91 -47.80 -16.98
CA GLY A 102 -34.41 -46.43 -16.88
C GLY A 102 -34.67 -45.95 -15.43
N GLN A 103 -34.29 -46.74 -14.42
CA GLN A 103 -34.39 -46.33 -13.02
C GLN A 103 -33.13 -45.58 -12.59
N SER A 104 -33.31 -44.45 -11.90
CA SER A 104 -32.20 -43.72 -11.30
C SER A 104 -31.97 -44.17 -9.85
N GLN A 105 -30.74 -44.55 -9.54
CA GLN A 105 -30.30 -44.90 -8.19
C GLN A 105 -29.37 -43.83 -7.64
N LYS A 106 -29.68 -43.32 -6.45
CA LYS A 106 -28.84 -42.34 -5.76
C LYS A 106 -27.76 -43.06 -4.95
N VAL A 107 -26.50 -42.72 -5.19
CA VAL A 107 -25.36 -43.21 -4.41
C VAL A 107 -25.28 -42.38 -3.12
N PRO A 108 -24.89 -42.98 -1.97
CA PRO A 108 -24.60 -42.23 -0.76
C PRO A 108 -23.62 -41.08 -1.04
N ALA A 109 -23.94 -39.91 -0.51
CA ALA A 109 -23.09 -38.75 -0.70
C ALA A 109 -21.86 -38.86 0.19
N GLU A 110 -20.70 -38.55 -0.37
CA GLU A 110 -19.42 -38.54 0.34
C GLU A 110 -18.95 -37.11 0.57
N GLU A 111 -18.35 -36.86 1.73
CA GLU A 111 -17.79 -35.57 2.11
C GLU A 111 -16.28 -35.67 2.27
N SER A 112 -15.58 -34.80 1.56
CA SER A 112 -14.14 -34.61 1.63
C SER A 112 -13.83 -33.16 1.98
N TRP A 113 -12.56 -32.82 2.12
CA TRP A 113 -12.16 -31.45 2.36
C TRP A 113 -10.82 -31.10 1.73
N VAL A 114 -10.72 -29.84 1.31
CA VAL A 114 -9.47 -29.19 0.95
C VAL A 114 -9.03 -28.31 2.12
N VAL A 115 -7.78 -28.45 2.55
CA VAL A 115 -7.19 -27.59 3.59
C VAL A 115 -6.37 -26.50 2.91
N VAL A 116 -6.81 -25.25 3.07
CA VAL A 116 -6.05 -24.08 2.64
C VAL A 116 -5.12 -23.68 3.78
N LEU A 117 -3.82 -23.82 3.53
CA LEU A 117 -2.78 -23.41 4.47
C LEU A 117 -2.66 -21.88 4.51
N PRO A 118 -2.20 -21.30 5.63
CA PRO A 118 -1.90 -19.88 5.68
C PRO A 118 -0.77 -19.52 4.71
N ALA A 119 -0.98 -18.47 3.91
CA ALA A 119 0.09 -17.90 3.11
C ALA A 119 1.19 -17.33 4.00
N GLU A 120 2.42 -17.56 3.59
CA GLU A 120 3.58 -16.97 4.22
C GLU A 120 3.61 -15.46 3.93
N GLN A 121 3.87 -14.67 4.96
CA GLN A 121 3.84 -13.22 4.85
C GLN A 121 5.19 -12.71 4.34
N PRO A 122 5.23 -11.77 3.37
CA PRO A 122 6.46 -11.13 2.98
C PRO A 122 7.06 -10.37 4.16
N SER A 123 8.38 -10.44 4.28
CA SER A 123 9.12 -9.60 5.22
C SER A 123 9.95 -8.57 4.45
N ILE A 124 9.78 -7.31 4.81
CA ILE A 124 10.55 -6.19 4.24
C ILE A 124 11.65 -5.86 5.24
N SER A 125 12.90 -5.89 4.80
CA SER A 125 14.06 -5.54 5.61
C SER A 125 14.81 -4.37 4.99
N ILE A 126 15.07 -3.34 5.79
CA ILE A 126 15.85 -2.16 5.45
C ILE A 126 17.13 -2.20 6.26
N ASN A 127 18.26 -2.26 5.54
CA ASN A 127 19.60 -2.26 6.11
C ASN A 127 20.39 -1.04 5.60
N GLY A 128 21.39 -0.61 6.36
CA GLY A 128 22.25 0.51 6.01
C GLY A 128 23.15 0.91 7.18
N THR A 129 23.97 1.95 6.99
CA THR A 129 24.82 2.49 8.06
C THR A 129 23.98 3.32 9.04
N PRO A 130 23.94 3.05 10.35
CA PRO A 130 23.01 3.75 11.25
C PRO A 130 23.46 5.15 11.68
N ASN A 131 24.76 5.47 11.61
CA ASN A 131 25.31 6.73 12.11
C ASN A 131 26.24 7.37 11.07
N LEU A 132 26.06 8.66 10.81
CA LEU A 132 26.88 9.43 9.88
C LEU A 132 27.35 10.71 10.56
N ALA A 133 28.65 10.80 10.82
CA ALA A 133 29.25 11.99 11.38
C ALA A 133 29.85 12.87 10.27
N ARG A 134 29.55 14.17 10.29
CA ARG A 134 30.02 15.14 9.30
C ARG A 134 30.35 16.47 9.96
N GLU A 135 31.28 17.21 9.36
CA GLU A 135 31.55 18.60 9.72
C GLU A 135 30.42 19.53 9.23
N TYR A 136 30.51 20.83 9.54
CA TYR A 136 29.47 21.81 9.23
C TYR A 136 29.18 22.00 7.75
N GLU A 137 30.23 21.99 6.93
CA GLU A 137 30.13 22.38 5.53
C GLU A 137 29.26 21.41 4.71
N PRO A 138 29.39 20.08 4.84
CA PRO A 138 28.47 19.12 4.23
C PRO A 138 26.98 19.37 4.50
N PHE A 139 26.59 19.81 5.70
CA PHE A 139 25.18 20.10 6.00
C PHE A 139 24.63 21.27 5.17
N LYS A 140 25.46 22.23 4.79
CA LYS A 140 25.06 23.35 3.94
C LYS A 140 24.99 22.95 2.46
N GLN A 141 25.88 22.05 2.04
CA GLN A 141 25.98 21.56 0.66
C GLN A 141 24.98 20.45 0.33
N GLY A 142 24.44 19.79 1.35
CA GLY A 142 23.51 18.69 1.22
C GLY A 142 24.19 17.36 1.53
N ILE A 143 23.62 16.61 2.45
CA ILE A 143 24.11 15.28 2.84
C ILE A 143 23.17 14.24 2.24
N GLU A 144 23.72 13.27 1.53
CA GLU A 144 23.00 12.06 1.12
C GLU A 144 22.58 11.28 2.36
N LEU A 145 21.30 11.39 2.71
CA LEU A 145 20.80 10.91 3.99
C LEU A 145 20.81 9.38 4.07
N PHE A 146 20.54 8.70 2.96
CA PHE A 146 20.34 7.24 2.91
C PHE A 146 21.25 6.56 1.87
N ALA A 147 22.47 7.07 1.66
CA ALA A 147 23.39 6.60 0.62
C ALA A 147 23.67 5.08 0.66
N SER A 148 23.67 4.47 1.84
CA SER A 148 23.96 3.05 2.05
C SER A 148 22.72 2.17 2.25
N VAL A 149 21.51 2.73 2.16
CA VAL A 149 20.28 1.96 2.39
C VAL A 149 20.13 0.88 1.33
N SER A 150 19.77 -0.32 1.75
CA SER A 150 19.39 -1.46 0.90
C SER A 150 18.05 -2.02 1.37
N ILE A 151 17.14 -2.29 0.44
CA ILE A 151 15.82 -2.84 0.76
C ILE A 151 15.69 -4.26 0.20
N THR A 152 15.49 -5.22 1.08
CA THR A 152 15.27 -6.62 0.72
C THR A 152 13.84 -7.02 1.06
N VAL A 153 13.12 -7.57 0.09
CA VAL A 153 11.78 -8.15 0.31
C VAL A 153 11.89 -9.67 0.18
N ALA A 154 11.86 -10.36 1.32
CA ALA A 154 11.90 -11.81 1.35
C ALA A 154 10.47 -12.37 1.28
N ARG A 155 10.23 -13.24 0.29
CA ARG A 155 9.07 -14.12 0.20
C ARG A 155 9.58 -15.54 0.27
N SER A 156 9.17 -16.28 1.29
CA SER A 156 9.38 -17.73 1.30
C SER A 156 8.56 -18.31 0.16
N GLN A 157 9.26 -18.95 -0.77
CA GLN A 157 8.64 -19.53 -1.95
C GLN A 157 7.97 -20.84 -1.54
N SER A 158 6.65 -20.83 -1.42
CA SER A 158 5.84 -22.05 -1.53
C SER A 158 5.34 -22.22 -2.96
N SER A 159 6.27 -22.24 -3.92
CA SER A 159 6.03 -22.77 -5.25
C SER A 159 7.34 -23.30 -5.80
N SER A 160 7.43 -24.63 -5.84
CA SER A 160 8.43 -25.43 -6.57
C SER A 160 9.14 -24.68 -7.71
N SER A 161 10.36 -24.22 -7.47
CA SER A 161 11.35 -24.04 -8.52
C SER A 161 12.47 -25.02 -8.22
N ARG A 162 12.62 -25.97 -9.15
CA ARG A 162 13.78 -26.83 -9.30
C ARG A 162 15.04 -25.97 -9.21
N GLU A 163 16.06 -26.55 -8.59
CA GLU A 163 17.42 -26.04 -8.59
C GLU A 163 17.88 -25.96 -10.05
N ASP A 164 17.81 -24.77 -10.66
CA ASP A 164 18.56 -24.48 -11.88
C ASP A 164 19.92 -23.92 -11.45
N GLU A 165 20.81 -24.82 -11.04
CA GLU A 165 22.22 -24.64 -11.33
C GLU A 165 22.38 -24.78 -12.85
N SER A 166 22.67 -23.69 -13.55
CA SER A 166 23.45 -23.83 -14.78
C SER A 166 24.27 -22.58 -15.05
N SER A 167 25.56 -22.89 -15.12
CA SER A 167 26.67 -22.16 -15.71
C SER A 167 26.38 -21.60 -17.09
N GLU A 168 27.07 -20.51 -17.38
CA GLU A 168 27.35 -19.94 -18.69
C GLU A 168 27.68 -21.03 -19.75
N ASP A 169 27.05 -20.91 -20.93
CA ASP A 169 27.61 -21.08 -22.29
C ASP A 169 26.72 -21.83 -23.32
N ASN A 170 26.50 -21.12 -24.45
CA ASN A 170 26.30 -21.56 -25.85
C ASN A 170 24.93 -22.00 -26.44
N ASP A 171 24.55 -21.22 -27.46
CA ASP A 171 24.02 -21.48 -28.81
C ASP A 171 22.73 -22.29 -29.11
N ASP A 172 21.87 -21.60 -29.87
CA ASP A 172 20.97 -22.04 -30.95
C ASP A 172 20.10 -23.31 -30.79
N SER A 173 18.80 -23.11 -30.59
CA SER A 173 17.74 -23.73 -31.40
C SER A 173 16.34 -23.19 -31.05
N GLU A 174 15.59 -22.86 -32.09
CA GLU A 174 14.17 -22.54 -32.02
C GLU A 174 13.33 -23.79 -31.67
N GLU A 175 12.28 -23.58 -30.87
CA GLU A 175 10.92 -24.15 -30.99
C GLU A 175 10.28 -24.67 -29.69
N SER A 176 9.17 -24.03 -29.35
CA SER A 176 8.02 -24.52 -28.56
C SER A 176 8.22 -25.02 -27.12
N ASN A 177 7.90 -24.15 -26.16
CA ASN A 177 7.10 -24.53 -25.00
C ASN A 177 6.49 -23.28 -24.33
N HIS A 178 5.29 -22.89 -24.77
CA HIS A 178 4.47 -21.91 -24.05
C HIS A 178 3.83 -22.56 -22.81
N VAL A 179 4.65 -22.89 -21.82
CA VAL A 179 4.19 -22.98 -20.44
C VAL A 179 4.12 -21.54 -19.96
N ALA A 180 2.91 -21.01 -19.78
CA ALA A 180 2.73 -19.68 -19.20
C ALA A 180 3.50 -19.63 -17.87
N PRO A 181 4.50 -18.74 -17.71
CA PRO A 181 5.20 -18.64 -16.45
C PRO A 181 4.15 -18.23 -15.41
N VAL A 182 4.04 -19.01 -14.35
CA VAL A 182 3.39 -18.58 -13.11
C VAL A 182 4.03 -17.24 -12.79
N GLN A 183 3.27 -16.16 -12.98
CA GLN A 183 3.77 -14.80 -12.81
C GLN A 183 4.05 -14.62 -11.32
N THR A 184 5.25 -14.99 -10.88
CA THR A 184 5.82 -14.53 -9.63
C THR A 184 6.01 -13.02 -9.78
N ARG A 185 4.93 -12.28 -9.54
CA ARG A 185 4.93 -10.83 -9.54
C ARG A 185 6.02 -10.37 -8.57
N GLU A 186 7.07 -9.76 -9.10
CA GLU A 186 8.12 -9.17 -8.27
C GLU A 186 7.47 -8.28 -7.19
N PRO A 187 7.93 -8.36 -5.93
CA PRO A 187 7.38 -7.54 -4.85
C PRO A 187 7.49 -6.06 -5.17
N LYS A 188 6.38 -5.35 -4.93
CA LYS A 188 6.29 -3.90 -5.13
C LYS A 188 5.97 -3.22 -3.81
N LEU A 189 6.75 -2.20 -3.49
CA LEU A 189 6.45 -1.30 -2.39
C LEU A 189 5.40 -0.29 -2.84
N ASP A 190 4.62 0.19 -1.89
CA ASP A 190 3.59 1.21 -2.11
C ASP A 190 3.98 2.58 -1.53
N SER A 191 4.83 2.60 -0.51
CA SER A 191 5.22 3.78 0.23
C SER A 191 6.50 3.56 1.02
N CYS A 192 7.31 4.62 1.14
CA CYS A 192 8.38 4.76 2.10
C CYS A 192 8.26 6.10 2.81
N SER A 193 8.18 6.07 4.14
CA SER A 193 8.07 7.24 5.00
C SER A 193 9.37 7.48 5.74
N VAL A 194 9.85 8.72 5.69
CA VAL A 194 10.95 9.21 6.51
C VAL A 194 10.35 10.14 7.55
N GLN A 195 10.45 9.76 8.81
CA GLN A 195 9.97 10.53 9.96
C GLN A 195 11.17 11.17 10.67
N VAL A 196 10.98 12.39 11.15
CA VAL A 196 11.99 13.10 11.93
C VAL A 196 11.38 13.60 13.23
N TYR A 197 12.12 13.42 14.34
CA TYR A 197 11.76 13.97 15.63
C TYR A 197 13.00 14.58 16.32
N PRO A 198 12.92 15.80 16.86
CA PRO A 198 11.82 16.77 16.78
C PRO A 198 11.50 17.22 15.34
N PRO A 199 10.34 17.82 15.03
CA PRO A 199 9.99 18.22 13.66
C PRO A 199 11.05 19.11 12.98
N LEU A 200 11.09 19.06 11.65
CA LEU A 200 11.92 19.91 10.79
C LEU A 200 11.60 21.37 10.99
N ASN A 201 12.64 22.19 11.10
CA ASN A 201 12.49 23.63 11.08
C ASN A 201 12.59 24.16 9.63
N PRO A 202 11.51 24.67 9.04
CA PRO A 202 11.50 25.08 7.62
C PRO A 202 12.43 26.26 7.30
N ASP A 203 12.87 27.02 8.30
CA ASP A 203 13.77 28.17 8.07
C ASP A 203 15.20 27.72 7.74
N HIS A 204 15.60 26.55 8.25
CA HIS A 204 16.98 26.08 8.14
C HIS A 204 17.16 24.61 7.76
N GLU A 205 16.11 23.79 7.78
CA GLU A 205 16.14 22.39 7.39
C GLU A 205 15.20 22.14 6.21
N ARG A 206 15.64 21.34 5.25
CA ARG A 206 14.80 20.88 4.13
C ARG A 206 15.34 19.60 3.52
N PHE A 207 14.47 18.87 2.84
CA PHE A 207 14.89 17.81 1.92
C PHE A 207 14.98 18.31 0.48
N GLN A 208 15.75 17.59 -0.32
CA GLN A 208 15.72 17.70 -1.77
C GLN A 208 15.63 16.28 -2.34
N LEU A 209 14.58 16.03 -3.11
CA LEU A 209 14.29 14.74 -3.72
C LEU A 209 14.65 14.73 -5.22
N PRO A 210 15.04 13.57 -5.78
CA PRO A 210 15.38 13.43 -7.21
C PRO A 210 14.10 13.45 -8.08
N SER A 211 13.54 14.65 -8.29
CA SER A 211 12.21 14.85 -8.88
C SER A 211 12.07 14.24 -10.29
N TYR A 212 13.12 14.30 -11.12
CA TYR A 212 13.10 13.71 -12.46
C TYR A 212 13.00 12.18 -12.42
N LEU A 213 13.81 11.53 -11.57
CA LEU A 213 13.79 10.09 -11.38
C LEU A 213 12.42 9.64 -10.86
N MET A 214 11.88 10.36 -9.86
CA MET A 214 10.56 10.06 -9.31
C MET A 214 9.46 10.17 -10.36
N ALA A 215 9.47 11.23 -11.18
CA ALA A 215 8.50 11.40 -12.25
C ALA A 215 8.59 10.28 -13.30
N HIS A 216 9.81 9.87 -13.67
CA HIS A 216 10.02 8.76 -14.62
C HIS A 216 9.49 7.42 -14.08
N LEU A 217 9.63 7.20 -12.76
CA LEU A 217 9.14 6.00 -12.08
C LEU A 217 7.65 6.06 -11.70
N GLY A 218 6.98 7.20 -11.92
CA GLY A 218 5.60 7.41 -11.46
C GLY A 218 5.46 7.43 -9.93
N LEU A 219 6.53 7.78 -9.21
CA LEU A 219 6.53 7.95 -7.76
C LEU A 219 6.22 9.41 -7.40
N HIS A 220 5.42 9.57 -6.35
CA HIS A 220 5.01 10.87 -5.84
C HIS A 220 5.52 11.05 -4.41
N HIS A 221 5.54 12.29 -3.93
CA HIS A 221 5.90 12.56 -2.53
C HIS A 221 5.00 13.62 -1.91
N ARG A 222 4.93 13.58 -0.58
CA ARG A 222 4.44 14.67 0.27
C ARG A 222 5.46 14.96 1.35
N GLU A 223 5.76 16.23 1.55
CA GLU A 223 6.66 16.73 2.58
C GLU A 223 5.88 17.53 3.62
N GLY A 224 6.27 17.40 4.88
CA GLY A 224 5.72 18.14 6.00
C GLY A 224 6.79 18.39 7.06
N ARG A 225 6.42 19.01 8.17
CA ARG A 225 7.36 19.26 9.28
C ARG A 225 7.84 17.97 9.93
N ASP A 226 7.03 16.92 9.92
CA ASP A 226 7.36 15.66 10.57
C ASP A 226 8.17 14.71 9.68
N GLY A 227 8.48 15.12 8.43
CA GLY A 227 9.27 14.35 7.49
C GLY A 227 8.71 14.32 6.06
N LEU A 228 8.98 13.26 5.32
CA LEU A 228 8.50 13.06 3.95
C LEU A 228 7.92 11.66 3.76
N VAL A 229 6.95 11.53 2.85
CA VAL A 229 6.37 10.26 2.43
C VAL A 229 6.48 10.16 0.92
N ILE A 230 7.16 9.13 0.42
CA ILE A 230 7.21 8.75 -1.00
C ILE A 230 6.19 7.65 -1.20
N TYR A 231 5.34 7.75 -2.23
CA TYR A 231 4.29 6.78 -2.49
C TYR A 231 4.08 6.54 -3.99
N GLY A 232 3.65 5.32 -4.32
CA GLY A 232 3.49 4.80 -5.69
C GLY A 232 3.86 3.33 -5.76
N SER A 233 3.25 2.55 -6.66
CA SER A 233 3.51 1.10 -6.73
C SER A 233 4.70 0.80 -7.64
N ASP A 234 5.86 0.48 -7.04
CA ASP A 234 7.07 0.14 -7.80
C ASP A 234 7.99 -0.84 -7.04
N ARG A 235 9.00 -1.38 -7.71
CA ARG A 235 9.97 -2.35 -7.20
C ARG A 235 10.82 -1.74 -6.09
N ALA A 236 11.23 -2.55 -5.11
CA ALA A 236 12.07 -2.12 -3.99
C ALA A 236 13.36 -1.42 -4.42
N ARG A 237 14.01 -1.89 -5.50
CA ARG A 237 15.24 -1.30 -6.05
C ARG A 237 15.07 0.14 -6.56
N HIS A 238 13.87 0.50 -7.03
CA HIS A 238 13.59 1.86 -7.50
C HIS A 238 13.38 2.80 -6.31
N TYR A 239 12.67 2.34 -5.28
CA TYR A 239 12.60 3.03 -3.99
C TYR A 239 13.99 3.24 -3.38
N GLU A 240 14.83 2.21 -3.38
CA GLU A 240 16.23 2.29 -2.93
C GLU A 240 17.01 3.37 -3.70
N SER A 241 16.88 3.40 -5.03
CA SER A 241 17.55 4.39 -5.89
C SER A 241 17.11 5.82 -5.58
N VAL A 242 15.82 6.04 -5.32
CA VAL A 242 15.28 7.35 -4.92
C VAL A 242 15.78 7.74 -3.53
N LEU A 243 15.69 6.83 -2.55
CA LEU A 243 16.10 7.07 -1.16
C LEU A 243 17.58 7.45 -1.07
N ARG A 244 18.45 6.73 -1.80
CA ARG A 244 19.89 7.01 -1.84
C ARG A 244 20.23 8.41 -2.36
N GLN A 245 19.37 9.01 -3.16
CA GLN A 245 19.55 10.36 -3.73
C GLN A 245 18.84 11.47 -2.94
N ILE A 246 18.24 11.15 -1.77
CA ILE A 246 17.66 12.18 -0.90
C ILE A 246 18.79 12.96 -0.23
N LEU A 247 18.80 14.26 -0.48
CA LEU A 247 19.71 15.19 0.17
C LEU A 247 19.00 15.91 1.33
N TYR A 248 19.66 15.94 2.48
CA TYR A 248 19.25 16.72 3.65
C TYR A 248 20.15 17.94 3.80
N PHE A 249 19.53 19.11 3.95
CA PHE A 249 20.23 20.38 4.16
C PHE A 249 19.92 20.93 5.54
N ASN A 250 20.94 21.43 6.24
CA ASN A 250 20.79 22.19 7.48
C ASN A 250 21.70 23.42 7.49
N LYS A 251 21.10 24.62 7.49
CA LYS A 251 21.83 25.90 7.55
C LYS A 251 22.37 26.22 8.96
N LYS A 252 21.82 25.60 10.01
CA LYS A 252 22.22 25.77 11.41
C LYS A 252 22.50 24.42 12.10
N PRO A 253 23.55 23.68 11.70
CA PRO A 253 23.87 22.37 12.29
C PRO A 253 24.11 22.42 13.81
N ALA A 254 24.57 23.54 14.34
CA ALA A 254 24.79 23.72 15.78
C ALA A 254 23.53 23.59 16.65
N TYR A 255 22.33 23.76 16.07
CA TYR A 255 21.07 23.72 16.84
C TYR A 255 20.69 22.29 17.25
N TYR A 256 20.94 21.31 16.37
CA TYR A 256 20.78 19.88 16.65
C TYR A 256 22.07 19.16 16.28
N LEU A 257 22.89 18.86 17.29
CA LEU A 257 24.13 18.10 17.10
C LEU A 257 23.88 16.68 16.61
N ASN A 258 22.74 16.10 16.98
CA ASN A 258 22.29 14.80 16.51
C ASN A 258 20.90 14.94 15.90
N ARG A 259 20.74 14.48 14.65
CA ARG A 259 19.46 14.48 13.93
C ARG A 259 19.14 13.06 13.48
N ALA A 260 18.08 12.48 14.03
CA ALA A 260 17.68 11.10 13.74
C ALA A 260 16.51 11.07 12.74
N PHE A 261 16.67 10.27 11.69
CA PHE A 261 15.68 10.05 10.64
C PHE A 261 15.27 8.58 10.64
N LYS A 262 13.98 8.32 10.83
CA LYS A 262 13.39 6.99 10.83
C LYS A 262 12.77 6.70 9.48
N LEU A 263 13.26 5.68 8.78
CA LEU A 263 12.72 5.19 7.51
C LEU A 263 11.91 3.91 7.73
N VAL A 264 10.70 3.89 7.18
CA VAL A 264 9.82 2.72 7.17
C VAL A 264 9.16 2.62 5.79
N CYS A 265 9.23 1.45 5.17
CA CYS A 265 8.58 1.16 3.90
C CYS A 265 7.45 0.14 4.07
N SER A 266 6.51 0.12 3.13
CA SER A 266 5.38 -0.79 3.16
C SER A 266 5.07 -1.42 1.80
N GLU A 267 4.25 -2.47 1.86
CA GLU A 267 3.65 -3.16 0.73
C GLU A 267 2.16 -3.42 1.03
N LEU A 268 1.34 -3.52 -0.03
CA LEU A 268 -0.10 -3.79 0.03
C LEU A 268 -0.91 -2.85 0.94
N ASN A 269 -0.76 -1.54 0.71
CA ASN A 269 -1.41 -0.45 1.43
C ASN A 269 -1.14 -0.49 2.94
N GLY A 270 0.13 -0.67 3.33
CA GLY A 270 0.53 -0.72 4.73
C GLY A 270 0.24 -2.04 5.45
N ARG A 271 -0.20 -3.08 4.73
CA ARG A 271 -0.43 -4.41 5.31
C ARG A 271 0.87 -5.06 5.78
N PHE A 272 1.92 -4.91 5.00
CA PHE A 272 3.26 -5.38 5.34
C PHE A 272 4.16 -4.17 5.48
N VAL A 273 4.86 -4.10 6.61
CA VAL A 273 5.67 -2.95 7.00
C VAL A 273 7.07 -3.46 7.33
N SER A 274 8.08 -2.70 6.91
CA SER A 274 9.47 -3.02 7.21
C SER A 274 9.80 -2.85 8.70
N ASN A 275 11.00 -3.29 9.07
CA ASN A 275 11.64 -2.81 10.29
C ASN A 275 11.81 -1.27 10.27
N GLU A 276 12.06 -0.72 11.45
CA GLU A 276 12.37 0.69 11.62
C GLU A 276 13.88 0.90 11.44
N TYR A 277 14.29 1.48 10.31
CA TYR A 277 15.67 1.85 10.09
C TYR A 277 15.89 3.30 10.55
N ILE A 278 16.85 3.53 11.44
CA ILE A 278 17.15 4.86 11.98
C ILE A 278 18.56 5.28 11.56
N GLN A 279 18.65 6.38 10.82
CA GLN A 279 19.90 7.05 10.48
C GLN A 279 20.07 8.29 11.36
N THR A 280 21.14 8.34 12.15
CA THR A 280 21.52 9.53 12.93
C THR A 280 22.63 10.29 12.22
N LEU A 281 22.41 11.57 11.97
CA LEU A 281 23.44 12.51 11.53
C LEU A 281 24.03 13.23 12.74
N THR A 282 25.34 13.18 12.91
CA THR A 282 26.06 13.85 14.00
C THR A 282 26.96 14.95 13.46
N VAL A 283 26.86 16.14 14.04
CA VAL A 283 27.69 17.30 13.70
C VAL A 283 29.00 17.23 14.48
N ILE A 284 30.12 17.22 13.75
CA ILE A 284 31.46 17.33 14.31
C ILE A 284 31.85 18.82 14.34
N HIS A 285 32.18 19.32 15.53
CA HIS A 285 32.79 20.63 15.68
C HIS A 285 34.30 20.53 15.42
N PRO A 286 34.89 21.38 14.56
CA PRO A 286 36.33 21.50 14.47
C PRO A 286 36.88 21.87 15.86
N ARG A 287 37.92 21.17 16.31
CA ARG A 287 38.65 21.59 17.50
C ARG A 287 39.32 22.94 17.18
N ALA A 288 39.04 23.96 17.97
CA ALA A 288 39.84 25.19 17.93
C ALA A 288 41.28 24.79 18.29
N GLU A 289 42.23 25.08 17.40
CA GLU A 289 43.65 24.84 17.67
C GLU A 289 44.02 25.57 18.97
N ALA A 290 44.36 24.82 20.01
CA ALA A 290 44.94 25.40 21.21
C ALA A 290 46.25 26.07 20.78
N GLY A 291 46.31 27.40 20.90
CA GLY A 291 47.43 28.21 20.44
C GLY A 291 48.77 27.63 20.91
N ARG A 292 49.71 27.54 19.96
CA ARG A 292 51.13 27.31 20.25
C ARG A 292 51.60 28.41 21.20
N HIS A 293 51.75 28.08 22.47
CA HIS A 293 52.59 28.87 23.37
C HIS A 293 54.04 28.44 23.13
N ASP A 294 54.78 29.27 22.40
CA ASP A 294 56.23 29.18 22.29
C ASP A 294 56.86 29.24 23.67
N ALA A 295 57.37 28.12 24.17
CA ALA A 295 58.18 28.07 25.36
C ALA A 295 59.63 28.44 25.00
N SER A 296 59.95 29.74 24.99
CA SER A 296 61.34 30.20 24.98
C SER A 296 61.92 30.07 26.40
N SER A 297 62.82 29.11 26.57
CA SER A 297 63.66 28.94 27.74
C SER A 297 64.62 30.12 27.92
N SER A 298 64.57 30.77 29.07
CA SER A 298 65.69 31.60 29.55
C SER A 298 65.97 31.29 31.02
N SER A 299 67.12 30.66 31.23
CA SER A 299 67.76 30.29 32.49
C SER A 299 68.31 31.50 33.24
N THR A 300 68.21 31.50 34.58
CA THR A 300 69.23 32.11 35.45
C THR A 300 69.17 31.48 36.86
N PRO A 301 70.30 31.00 37.43
CA PRO A 301 70.36 30.46 38.79
C PRO A 301 71.04 31.46 39.75
N LEU A 302 70.72 31.43 41.06
CA LEU A 302 71.70 31.73 42.11
C LEU A 302 71.25 31.28 43.53
N SER A 303 72.12 30.45 44.11
CA SER A 303 72.54 30.23 45.51
C SER A 303 71.65 30.50 46.74
N GLY A 304 71.70 29.54 47.68
CA GLY A 304 71.40 29.79 49.11
C GLY A 304 71.22 28.53 49.96
N GLU A 305 72.29 28.12 50.63
CA GLU A 305 72.48 26.95 51.52
C GLU A 305 71.89 27.10 52.94
N LYS A 306 71.21 26.06 53.50
CA LYS A 306 71.46 25.42 54.84
C LYS A 306 70.33 24.49 55.35
N THR A 307 70.65 23.20 55.42
CA THR A 307 70.71 22.30 56.61
C THR A 307 69.57 22.21 57.65
N THR A 308 69.03 20.97 57.75
CA THR A 308 68.64 20.13 58.92
C THR A 308 67.23 20.10 59.55
N THR A 309 66.78 18.84 59.67
CA THR A 309 66.00 18.15 60.72
C THR A 309 64.47 18.23 60.76
N ALA A 310 63.88 17.14 60.25
CA ALA A 310 62.91 16.23 60.88
C ALA A 310 61.75 16.81 61.71
N ALA A 311 60.53 16.72 61.16
CA ALA A 311 59.40 15.93 61.68
C ALA A 311 58.17 16.14 60.77
N ALA A 312 57.24 15.20 60.84
CA ALA A 312 56.30 14.86 59.79
C ALA A 312 54.98 15.68 59.78
N VAL A 313 54.32 15.57 58.61
CA VAL A 313 52.89 15.77 58.28
C VAL A 313 52.50 17.18 57.82
N SER A 314 52.49 17.34 56.49
CA SER A 314 52.12 18.54 55.71
C SER A 314 50.64 18.55 55.35
N SER A 315 50.04 19.75 55.35
CA SER A 315 48.67 20.03 54.94
C SER A 315 48.65 21.12 53.85
N HIS A 316 47.69 21.00 52.93
CA HIS A 316 47.26 21.94 51.87
C HIS A 316 48.12 22.12 50.61
N LYS A 317 47.66 21.57 49.46
CA LYS A 317 46.58 22.14 48.63
C LYS A 317 46.51 21.39 47.29
N THR A 318 45.76 20.29 47.26
CA THR A 318 45.43 19.57 46.03
C THR A 318 44.35 20.35 45.28
N VAL A 319 44.65 20.81 44.06
CA VAL A 319 43.66 21.36 43.14
C VAL A 319 42.78 20.20 42.68
N ALA A 320 41.52 20.23 43.12
CA ALA A 320 40.54 19.19 42.85
C ALA A 320 40.26 19.10 41.34
N GLN A 321 40.34 17.87 40.83
CA GLN A 321 39.82 17.47 39.54
C GLN A 321 38.31 17.74 39.51
N ALA A 322 37.86 18.57 38.57
CA ALA A 322 36.45 18.82 38.33
C ALA A 322 35.84 17.63 37.60
N HIS A 323 35.44 16.60 38.37
CA HIS A 323 34.52 15.59 37.87
C HIS A 323 33.13 16.22 37.66
N ILE A 324 32.58 15.89 36.49
CA ILE A 324 31.27 16.28 35.99
C ILE A 324 30.21 15.97 37.06
N GLN A 325 29.50 17.01 37.52
CA GLN A 325 28.36 16.85 38.42
C GLN A 325 27.22 16.26 37.59
N ILE A 326 26.92 14.98 37.78
CA ILE A 326 25.71 14.36 37.24
C ILE A 326 24.55 14.88 38.09
N ALA A 327 23.77 15.81 37.53
CA ALA A 327 22.49 16.19 38.10
C ALA A 327 21.56 14.97 38.01
N SER A 328 21.25 14.34 39.14
CA SER A 328 20.16 13.39 39.25
C SER A 328 18.85 14.15 39.08
N HIS A 329 18.29 14.16 37.87
CA HIS A 329 16.90 14.56 37.68
C HIS A 329 15.99 13.45 38.20
N SER A 330 15.62 13.52 39.47
CA SER A 330 14.44 12.82 39.98
C SER A 330 13.20 13.51 39.42
N VAL A 331 12.53 12.89 38.46
CA VAL A 331 11.18 13.31 38.05
C VAL A 331 10.22 12.78 39.10
N ASP A 332 9.65 13.67 39.91
CA ASP A 332 8.49 13.33 40.73
C ASP A 332 7.33 12.93 39.80
N ALA A 333 7.08 11.63 39.70
CA ALA A 333 5.95 11.08 38.98
C ALA A 333 4.67 11.43 39.75
N LYS A 334 4.01 12.52 39.34
CA LYS A 334 2.67 12.84 39.83
C LYS A 334 1.67 11.85 39.22
N GLU A 335 1.01 11.07 40.07
CA GLU A 335 0.01 10.09 39.66
C GLU A 335 -1.10 10.73 38.78
N PRO A 336 -1.54 10.05 37.71
CA PRO A 336 -2.62 10.53 36.86
C PRO A 336 -3.95 10.49 37.60
N LYS A 337 -4.53 11.66 37.89
CA LYS A 337 -5.91 11.77 38.34
C LYS A 337 -6.86 11.53 37.17
N VAL A 338 -7.41 10.31 37.10
CA VAL A 338 -8.54 9.98 36.23
C VAL A 338 -9.78 10.71 36.73
N ARG A 339 -10.30 11.66 35.95
CA ARG A 339 -11.64 12.21 36.17
C ARG A 339 -12.67 11.20 35.65
N ALA A 340 -13.21 10.39 36.57
CA ALA A 340 -14.42 9.63 36.33
C ALA A 340 -15.63 10.59 36.34
N GLY A 341 -16.10 10.97 35.15
CA GLY A 341 -17.29 11.79 34.95
C GLY A 341 -18.45 10.97 34.39
N LYS A 342 -19.29 10.48 35.29
CA LYS A 342 -20.62 9.89 35.14
C LYS A 342 -21.36 10.16 33.82
N TYR A 343 -21.75 9.08 33.15
CA TYR A 343 -22.89 9.03 32.24
C TYR A 343 -24.18 9.38 32.99
N GLY A 344 -25.01 10.25 32.40
CA GLY A 344 -26.42 10.40 32.73
C GLY A 344 -26.95 11.82 32.59
N GLY A 345 -27.95 12.00 31.70
CA GLY A 345 -29.01 12.98 31.93
C GLY A 345 -29.16 14.10 30.90
N VAL A 346 -30.06 13.86 29.95
CA VAL A 346 -30.91 14.77 29.16
C VAL A 346 -31.09 16.19 29.77
N GLY A 347 -30.93 17.24 28.95
CA GLY A 347 -31.21 18.63 29.34
C GLY A 347 -31.14 19.63 28.18
N LEU A 348 -32.28 19.83 27.55
CA LEU A 348 -32.68 20.79 26.53
C LEU A 348 -32.30 22.25 26.85
N LEU A 349 -31.61 22.99 25.97
CA LEU A 349 -31.57 24.47 25.98
C LEU A 349 -31.43 25.04 24.55
N ASP A 350 -32.61 25.34 24.01
CA ASP A 350 -33.10 26.54 23.35
C ASP A 350 -32.28 27.37 22.33
N SER A 351 -33.02 27.70 21.28
CA SER A 351 -32.72 28.56 20.15
C SER A 351 -32.77 30.04 20.55
N SER A 352 -31.74 30.82 20.26
CA SER A 352 -31.86 32.30 20.03
C SER A 352 -30.51 33.00 19.79
N ALA A 353 -29.57 32.38 19.06
CA ALA A 353 -28.28 33.04 18.78
C ALA A 353 -27.74 32.82 17.35
N SER A 354 -28.60 32.55 16.37
CA SER A 354 -28.20 32.36 14.97
C SER A 354 -28.85 33.34 13.98
N GLU A 355 -29.66 34.28 14.44
CA GLU A 355 -30.51 35.11 13.56
C GLU A 355 -29.97 36.52 13.27
N ALA A 356 -28.65 36.73 13.31
CA ALA A 356 -28.08 38.07 13.06
C ALA A 356 -26.88 38.14 12.09
N LEU A 357 -26.39 37.03 11.52
CA LEU A 357 -25.15 37.06 10.71
C LEU A 357 -25.25 36.56 9.27
N ALA A 358 -26.46 36.30 8.75
CA ALA A 358 -26.63 35.64 7.44
C ALA A 358 -27.36 36.47 6.37
N LYS A 359 -27.33 37.81 6.41
CA LYS A 359 -28.20 38.63 5.53
C LYS A 359 -27.55 39.48 4.44
N THR A 360 -26.27 39.33 4.10
CA THR A 360 -25.66 40.23 3.09
C THR A 360 -24.81 39.62 1.97
N SER A 361 -24.65 38.29 1.87
CA SER A 361 -23.85 37.68 0.78
C SER A 361 -24.48 36.50 0.03
N ALA A 362 -25.68 36.05 0.40
CA ALA A 362 -26.30 34.83 -0.15
C ALA A 362 -27.26 35.05 -1.35
N SER A 363 -27.67 36.28 -1.66
CA SER A 363 -28.72 36.52 -2.67
C SER A 363 -28.28 36.17 -4.09
N HIS A 364 -27.07 36.56 -4.50
CA HIS A 364 -26.60 36.32 -5.86
C HIS A 364 -26.32 34.85 -6.15
N ALA A 365 -25.69 34.13 -5.21
CA ALA A 365 -25.37 32.71 -5.39
C ALA A 365 -26.64 31.86 -5.53
N VAL A 366 -27.67 32.12 -4.72
CA VAL A 366 -28.95 31.40 -4.78
C VAL A 366 -29.68 31.70 -6.10
N THR A 367 -29.69 32.95 -6.57
CA THR A 367 -30.30 33.27 -7.87
C THR A 367 -29.61 32.59 -9.05
N ILE A 368 -28.28 32.49 -9.04
CA ILE A 368 -27.50 31.82 -10.11
C ILE A 368 -27.85 30.32 -10.14
N ILE A 369 -27.90 29.67 -8.97
CA ILE A 369 -28.22 28.24 -8.89
C ILE A 369 -29.64 27.97 -9.42
N ILE A 370 -30.61 28.83 -9.09
CA ILE A 370 -31.99 28.68 -9.58
C ILE A 370 -32.03 28.82 -11.10
N VAL A 371 -31.36 29.81 -11.69
CA VAL A 371 -31.34 30.01 -13.15
C VAL A 371 -30.69 28.82 -13.87
N VAL A 372 -29.59 28.28 -13.34
CA VAL A 372 -28.91 27.10 -13.91
C VAL A 372 -29.79 25.86 -13.82
N CYS A 373 -30.45 25.62 -12.68
CA CYS A 373 -31.36 24.49 -12.50
C CYS A 373 -32.57 24.55 -13.43
N VAL A 374 -33.18 25.73 -13.59
CA VAL A 374 -34.31 25.91 -14.52
C VAL A 374 -33.87 25.72 -15.98
N GLY A 375 -32.69 26.22 -16.35
CA GLY A 375 -32.12 26.02 -17.68
C GLY A 375 -31.88 24.54 -18.01
N PHE A 376 -31.32 23.77 -17.07
CA PHE A 376 -31.11 22.33 -17.24
C PHE A 376 -32.42 21.55 -17.36
N LEU A 377 -33.45 21.91 -16.59
CA LEU A 377 -34.76 21.26 -16.69
C LEU A 377 -35.41 21.49 -18.05
N VAL A 378 -35.38 22.73 -18.57
CA VAL A 378 -35.92 23.03 -19.90
C VAL A 378 -35.16 22.27 -20.98
N PHE A 379 -33.83 22.19 -20.88
CA PHE A 379 -33.00 21.44 -21.83
C PHE A 379 -33.34 19.94 -21.83
N MET A 380 -33.50 19.33 -20.66
CA MET A 380 -33.90 17.92 -20.53
C MET A 380 -35.28 17.64 -21.11
N ILE A 381 -36.25 18.55 -20.92
CA ILE A 381 -37.58 18.43 -21.51
C ILE A 381 -37.51 18.52 -23.04
N VAL A 382 -36.75 19.46 -23.60
CA VAL A 382 -36.59 19.60 -25.05
C VAL A 382 -35.94 18.36 -25.66
N LEU A 383 -34.87 17.83 -25.06
CA LEU A 383 -34.26 16.57 -25.51
C LEU A 383 -35.24 15.40 -25.40
N GLY A 384 -36.04 15.34 -24.32
CA GLY A 384 -37.09 14.34 -24.16
C GLY A 384 -38.12 14.37 -25.29
N VAL A 385 -38.63 15.56 -25.64
CA VAL A 385 -39.60 15.73 -26.73
C VAL A 385 -39.01 15.40 -28.10
N ILE A 386 -37.74 15.79 -28.36
CA ILE A 386 -37.05 15.44 -29.61
C ILE A 386 -36.89 13.92 -29.72
N ARG A 387 -36.50 13.25 -28.63
CA ARG A 387 -36.33 11.79 -28.62
C ARG A 387 -37.65 11.04 -28.82
N ILE A 388 -38.73 11.55 -28.22
CA ILE A 388 -40.09 11.00 -28.40
C ILE A 388 -40.59 11.23 -29.84
N ARG A 389 -40.38 12.43 -30.42
CA ARG A 389 -40.73 12.69 -31.83
C ARG A 389 -39.91 11.84 -32.81
N ALA A 390 -38.62 11.66 -32.55
CA ALA A 390 -37.76 10.80 -33.35
C ALA A 390 -38.22 9.33 -33.31
N ALA A 391 -38.66 8.85 -32.14
CA ALA A 391 -39.24 7.52 -32.00
C ALA A 391 -40.58 7.38 -32.74
N HIS A 392 -41.49 8.36 -32.63
CA HIS A 392 -42.78 8.33 -33.33
C HIS A 392 -42.66 8.41 -34.86
N HIS A 393 -41.65 9.12 -35.40
CA HIS A 393 -41.37 9.12 -36.83
C HIS A 393 -40.87 7.76 -37.36
N HIS A 394 -40.17 6.98 -36.54
CA HIS A 394 -39.77 5.61 -36.90
C HIS A 394 -40.99 4.66 -36.95
N THR A 395 -41.93 4.79 -36.02
CA THR A 395 -43.14 3.95 -35.99
C THR A 395 -44.09 4.26 -37.15
N GLN A 396 -44.25 5.53 -37.55
CA GLN A 396 -45.05 5.88 -38.73
C GLN A 396 -44.43 5.42 -40.06
N ARG A 397 -43.09 5.39 -40.18
CA ARG A 397 -42.42 4.84 -41.36
C ARG A 397 -42.61 3.32 -41.47
N HIS A 398 -42.52 2.58 -40.37
CA HIS A 398 -42.78 1.14 -40.38
C HIS A 398 -44.23 0.78 -40.72
N HIS A 399 -45.20 1.59 -40.27
CA HIS A 399 -46.61 1.32 -40.57
C HIS A 399 -47.00 1.63 -42.03
N ARG A 400 -46.27 2.51 -42.71
CA ARG A 400 -46.51 2.84 -44.12
C ARG A 400 -45.86 1.86 -45.10
N VAL A 401 -44.73 1.25 -44.70
CA VAL A 401 -44.09 0.17 -45.48
C VAL A 401 -44.86 -1.15 -45.34
N SER A 402 -45.44 -1.46 -44.18
CA SER A 402 -46.20 -2.71 -43.99
C SER A 402 -47.57 -2.74 -44.69
N THR A 403 -48.13 -1.58 -45.03
CA THR A 403 -49.34 -1.48 -45.85
C THR A 403 -49.07 -1.67 -47.35
N ASP A 404 -47.91 -1.21 -47.83
CA ASP A 404 -47.48 -1.35 -49.24
C ASP A 404 -47.16 -2.83 -49.56
N SER A 405 -46.48 -3.52 -48.63
CA SER A 405 -46.17 -4.95 -48.78
C SER A 405 -47.39 -5.88 -48.75
N ARG A 406 -48.56 -5.40 -48.26
CA ARG A 406 -49.80 -6.19 -48.24
C ARG A 406 -50.64 -6.04 -49.50
N GLU A 407 -50.37 -5.04 -50.33
CA GLU A 407 -51.06 -4.84 -51.62
C GLU A 407 -50.34 -5.62 -52.73
N ASP A 408 -48.99 -5.70 -52.70
CA ASP A 408 -48.21 -6.49 -53.68
C ASP A 408 -48.43 -8.02 -53.57
N ASP A 409 -48.64 -8.55 -52.36
CA ASP A 409 -48.86 -9.99 -52.14
C ASP A 409 -50.26 -10.47 -52.59
N GLN A 410 -51.21 -9.55 -52.87
CA GLN A 410 -52.53 -9.90 -53.41
C GLN A 410 -52.59 -9.92 -54.94
N GLU A 411 -51.56 -9.45 -55.65
CA GLU A 411 -51.57 -9.37 -57.12
C GLU A 411 -50.96 -10.60 -57.83
N MET A 412 -50.36 -11.55 -57.08
CA MET A 412 -49.67 -12.73 -57.64
C MET A 412 -50.46 -14.05 -57.52
N ALA A 413 -51.76 -13.99 -57.26
CA ALA A 413 -52.64 -15.16 -57.24
C ALA A 413 -53.59 -15.16 -58.45
N TRP A 414 -53.09 -15.55 -59.61
CA TRP A 414 -53.86 -16.06 -60.75
C TRP A 414 -53.14 -17.23 -61.43
#